data_AF-A0A2N6VMF4-F1
#
_entry.id   AF-A0A2N6VMF4-F1
#
_cell.length_a   1.000
_cell.length_b   1.000
_cell.length_c   1.000
_cell.angle_alpha   90.00
_cell.angle_beta   90.00
_cell.angle_gamma   90.00
#
_symmetry.space_group_name_H-M   'P 1'
#
loop_
_entity.id
_entity.type
_entity.pdbx_description
1 polymer ?
#
loop_
_entity_poly.entity_id
_entity_poly.type
_entity_poly.pdbx_seq_one_letter_code
_entity_poly.pdbx_strand_id
1 'polypeptide(L)'
;MASDPADVGRELGVEHERYAFSPRYNVPPGSALPIVLDSVSDTGEIDRRLETAGWGLVPGWAKDLKIGFRAFNARSETVAEKPMFRSAFVRRRCVIPVNGYYEWAVEAGEKTPWLMHGDGWLFLAGLYEFAKCEALDVPESDPRVADGWYVSTTILTMPSHGHLESVHDRMPVVLDRSGIDRWCEPTETKADALGVLDSVLRDVDVDRVERYRVSKAVGNVRNDGPELMEAVES
;
A
#
# COMPACT_ATOMS: atom_id res chain seq x y z
N MET A 1 5.12 5.63 -8.48
CA MET A 1 6.33 5.97 -7.72
C MET A 1 7.36 6.68 -8.59
N ALA A 2 7.20 7.99 -8.73
CA ALA A 2 8.13 8.86 -9.44
C ALA A 2 9.34 9.24 -8.60
N SER A 3 9.21 9.22 -7.27
CA SER A 3 10.25 9.59 -6.30
C SER A 3 10.87 8.37 -5.62
N ASP A 4 12.12 8.50 -5.18
CA ASP A 4 12.84 7.43 -4.49
C ASP A 4 12.29 7.24 -3.06
N PRO A 5 11.75 6.06 -2.70
CA PRO A 5 11.29 5.79 -1.34
C PRO A 5 12.35 5.92 -0.25
N ALA A 6 13.64 5.82 -0.59
CA ALA A 6 14.73 6.07 0.35
C ALA A 6 14.75 7.52 0.88
N ASP A 7 14.22 8.48 0.10
CA ASP A 7 14.05 9.86 0.57
C ASP A 7 13.09 9.94 1.77
N VAL A 8 12.09 9.06 1.78
CA VAL A 8 11.13 8.94 2.88
C VAL A 8 11.64 8.06 4.00
N GLY A 9 12.47 7.06 3.67
CA GLY A 9 13.13 6.22 4.67
C GLY A 9 13.90 7.08 5.68
N ARG A 10 14.65 8.07 5.21
CA ARG A 10 15.35 9.03 6.09
C ARG A 10 14.41 9.86 6.95
N GLU A 11 13.29 10.31 6.40
CA GLU A 11 12.28 11.07 7.15
C GLU A 11 11.60 10.20 8.22
N LEU A 12 11.40 8.91 7.94
CA LEU A 12 10.72 7.96 8.83
C LEU A 12 11.65 7.29 9.84
N GLY A 13 12.96 7.50 9.76
CA GLY A 13 13.94 6.84 10.62
C GLY A 13 14.18 5.37 10.23
N VAL A 14 14.12 5.04 8.93
CA VAL A 14 14.47 3.72 8.42
C VAL A 14 15.97 3.46 8.65
N GLU A 15 16.26 2.31 9.26
CA GLU A 15 17.62 1.87 9.58
C GLU A 15 18.18 0.91 8.51
N HIS A 16 17.28 0.23 7.79
CA HIS A 16 17.63 -0.76 6.77
C HIS A 16 16.79 -0.58 5.50
N GLU A 17 17.49 -0.50 4.35
CA GLU A 17 16.88 -0.34 3.03
C GLU A 17 17.16 -1.56 2.15
N ARG A 18 16.09 -2.26 1.76
CA ARG A 18 16.10 -3.39 0.83
C ARG A 18 15.08 -3.14 -0.30
N TYR A 19 15.24 -1.98 -0.95
CA TYR A 19 14.40 -1.57 -2.07
C TYR A 19 15.28 -1.04 -3.21
N ALA A 20 15.15 -1.66 -4.39
CA ALA A 20 15.83 -1.21 -5.59
C ALA A 20 14.94 -0.21 -6.34
N PHE A 21 15.19 1.08 -6.14
CA PHE A 21 14.37 2.11 -6.77
C PHE A 21 14.56 2.16 -8.29
N SER A 22 13.44 2.18 -8.98
CA SER A 22 13.33 2.67 -10.36
C SER A 22 12.08 3.52 -10.45
N PRO A 23 12.10 4.68 -11.13
CA PRO A 23 10.90 5.47 -11.33
C PRO A 23 9.85 4.66 -12.09
N ARG A 24 8.64 4.63 -11.55
CA ARG A 24 7.46 3.96 -12.12
C ARG A 24 6.29 4.92 -12.01
N TYR A 25 5.60 5.22 -13.10
CA TYR A 25 4.48 6.16 -13.13
C TYR A 25 3.13 5.45 -13.22
N ASN A 26 3.12 4.15 -13.57
CA ASN A 26 1.95 3.30 -13.65
C ASN A 26 2.26 1.92 -13.05
N VAL A 27 1.84 1.72 -11.80
CA VAL A 27 2.11 0.49 -11.04
C VAL A 27 0.81 -0.29 -10.88
N PRO A 28 0.57 -1.37 -11.63
CA PRO A 28 -0.64 -2.19 -11.47
C PRO A 28 -0.52 -3.24 -10.35
N PRO A 29 -1.64 -3.81 -9.87
CA PRO A 29 -1.63 -4.97 -8.98
C PRO A 29 -0.75 -6.11 -9.53
N GLY A 30 -0.05 -6.80 -8.63
CA GLY A 30 0.96 -7.82 -8.92
C GLY A 30 2.38 -7.27 -9.05
N SER A 31 2.55 -5.96 -9.21
CA SER A 31 3.87 -5.31 -9.24
C SER A 31 4.53 -5.25 -7.85
N ALA A 32 5.82 -4.95 -7.81
CA ALA A 32 6.51 -4.64 -6.56
C ALA A 32 6.18 -3.21 -6.07
N LEU A 33 6.03 -3.04 -4.76
CA LEU A 33 5.86 -1.78 -4.04
C LEU A 33 6.87 -1.71 -2.90
N PRO A 34 7.37 -0.52 -2.54
CA PRO A 34 8.04 -0.36 -1.26
C PRO A 34 7.01 -0.45 -0.14
N ILE A 35 7.43 -1.02 0.97
CA ILE A 35 6.70 -0.99 2.23
C ILE A 35 7.65 -0.56 3.35
N VAL A 36 7.17 0.26 4.26
CA VAL A 36 7.83 0.58 5.51
C VAL A 36 7.17 -0.26 6.60
N LEU A 37 7.97 -1.01 7.35
CA LEU A 37 7.48 -1.85 8.44
C LEU A 37 8.39 -1.75 9.65
N ASP A 38 7.80 -1.94 10.82
CA ASP A 38 8.53 -1.98 12.08
C ASP A 38 8.69 -3.43 12.52
N SER A 39 9.87 -3.73 13.04
CA SER A 39 10.18 -4.97 13.73
C SER A 39 10.75 -4.65 15.11
N VAL A 40 10.55 -5.55 16.06
CA VAL A 40 11.16 -5.43 17.39
C VAL A 40 12.43 -6.27 17.36
N SER A 41 13.57 -5.63 17.57
CA SER A 41 14.87 -6.29 17.67
C SER A 41 14.99 -7.12 18.96
N ASP A 42 16.03 -7.95 19.06
CA ASP A 42 16.32 -8.75 20.26
C ASP A 42 16.57 -7.88 21.51
N THR A 43 16.93 -6.60 21.34
CA THR A 43 17.12 -5.63 22.43
C THR A 43 15.83 -4.92 22.84
N GLY A 44 14.71 -5.16 22.13
CA GLY A 44 13.43 -4.50 22.36
C GLY A 44 13.29 -3.14 21.67
N GLU A 45 14.30 -2.73 20.90
CA GLU A 45 14.26 -1.48 20.12
C GLU A 45 13.47 -1.69 18.82
N ILE A 46 12.77 -0.64 18.38
CA ILE A 46 12.06 -0.64 17.09
C ILE A 46 13.09 -0.49 15.98
N ASP A 47 13.19 -1.51 15.13
CA ASP A 47 13.95 -1.51 13.89
C ASP A 47 12.97 -1.32 12.73
N ARG A 48 13.01 -0.12 12.15
CA ARG A 48 12.18 0.30 11.02
C ARG A 48 12.89 0.06 9.71
N ARG A 49 12.23 -0.62 8.79
CA ARG A 49 12.81 -1.09 7.52
C ARG A 49 12.00 -0.65 6.31
N LEU A 50 12.71 -0.36 5.22
CA LEU A 50 12.13 -0.19 3.89
C LEU A 50 12.39 -1.46 3.07
N GLU A 51 11.32 -2.17 2.72
CA GLU A 51 11.37 -3.47 2.06
C GLU A 51 10.61 -3.45 0.73
N THR A 52 10.91 -4.41 -0.14
CA THR A 52 10.16 -4.64 -1.39
C THR A 52 9.08 -5.71 -1.17
N ALA A 53 7.83 -5.43 -1.57
CA ALA A 53 6.73 -6.39 -1.48
C ALA A 53 5.87 -6.44 -2.75
N GLY A 54 5.35 -7.62 -3.10
CA GLY A 54 4.38 -7.76 -4.19
C GLY A 54 2.99 -7.24 -3.82
N TRP A 55 2.40 -6.37 -4.65
CA TRP A 55 1.06 -5.82 -4.42
C TRP A 55 -0.04 -6.85 -4.74
N GLY A 56 -0.60 -7.45 -3.70
CA GLY A 56 -1.49 -8.60 -3.75
C GLY A 56 -1.09 -9.59 -2.67
N LEU A 57 -1.76 -9.56 -1.51
CA LEU A 57 -1.36 -10.34 -0.35
C LEU A 57 -1.41 -11.84 -0.61
N VAL A 58 -0.32 -12.53 -0.27
CA VAL A 58 -0.16 -13.98 -0.35
C VAL A 58 0.09 -14.50 1.06
N PRO A 59 -0.92 -15.06 1.74
CA PRO A 59 -0.74 -15.62 3.08
C PRO A 59 0.22 -16.81 3.08
N GLY A 60 0.91 -17.06 4.19
CA GLY A 60 1.89 -18.14 4.30
C GLY A 60 1.38 -19.58 4.07
N TRP A 61 0.06 -19.79 4.04
CA TRP A 61 -0.56 -21.08 3.70
C TRP A 61 -0.85 -21.26 2.20
N ALA A 62 -0.70 -20.19 1.41
CA ALA A 62 -0.98 -20.21 -0.01
C ALA A 62 0.03 -21.10 -0.76
N LYS A 63 -0.43 -21.66 -1.89
CA LYS A 63 0.36 -22.52 -2.79
C LYS A 63 0.46 -21.96 -4.22
N ASP A 64 -0.07 -20.75 -4.42
CA ASP A 64 -0.12 -20.08 -5.72
C ASP A 64 -0.20 -18.56 -5.49
N LEU A 65 0.66 -17.80 -6.17
CA LEU A 65 0.67 -16.34 -6.16
C LEU A 65 -0.62 -15.72 -6.69
N LYS A 66 -1.38 -16.43 -7.53
CA LYS A 66 -2.61 -15.93 -8.14
C LYS A 66 -3.67 -15.52 -7.12
N ILE A 67 -3.59 -16.05 -5.89
CA ILE A 67 -4.48 -15.63 -4.81
C ILE A 67 -4.35 -14.12 -4.51
N GLY A 68 -3.14 -13.56 -4.69
CA GLY A 68 -2.83 -12.15 -4.47
C GLY A 68 -3.63 -11.20 -5.37
N PHE A 69 -4.02 -11.62 -6.58
CA PHE A 69 -4.86 -10.80 -7.47
C PHE A 69 -6.27 -10.53 -6.93
N ARG A 70 -6.70 -11.25 -5.88
CA ARG A 70 -7.96 -11.01 -5.18
C ARG A 70 -7.76 -10.27 -3.85
N ALA A 71 -6.52 -9.91 -3.53
CA ALA A 71 -6.09 -9.44 -2.22
C ALA A 71 -5.15 -8.22 -2.31
N PHE A 72 -5.19 -7.45 -3.40
CA PHE A 72 -4.42 -6.20 -3.53
C PHE A 72 -5.00 -5.05 -2.68
N ASN A 73 -6.31 -5.09 -2.38
CA ASN A 73 -6.97 -4.20 -1.43
C ASN A 73 -7.68 -5.01 -0.32
N ALA A 74 -7.67 -4.49 0.90
CA ALA A 74 -8.42 -4.99 2.04
C ALA A 74 -9.41 -3.93 2.54
N ARG A 75 -10.66 -4.33 2.80
CA ARG A 75 -11.67 -3.40 3.36
C ARG A 75 -11.51 -3.30 4.87
N SER A 76 -11.28 -2.09 5.38
CA SER A 76 -11.10 -1.83 6.82
C SER A 76 -12.25 -2.39 7.67
N GLU A 77 -13.47 -2.38 7.14
CA GLU A 77 -14.68 -2.87 7.81
C GLU A 77 -14.68 -4.38 8.07
N THR A 78 -13.87 -5.15 7.32
CA THR A 78 -13.88 -6.63 7.39
C THR A 78 -12.49 -7.24 7.53
N VAL A 79 -11.44 -6.42 7.58
CA VAL A 79 -10.04 -6.85 7.58
C VAL A 79 -9.72 -7.80 8.74
N ALA A 80 -10.34 -7.57 9.90
CA ALA A 80 -10.15 -8.37 11.10
C ALA A 80 -10.86 -9.74 11.07
N GLU A 81 -11.77 -9.97 10.12
CA GLU A 81 -12.56 -11.21 10.04
C GLU A 81 -12.13 -12.12 8.88
N LYS A 82 -11.70 -11.52 7.77
CA LYS A 82 -11.40 -12.27 6.54
C LYS A 82 -10.16 -13.15 6.74
N PRO A 83 -10.23 -14.46 6.46
CA PRO A 83 -9.09 -15.37 6.60
C PRO A 83 -7.82 -14.94 5.86
N MET A 84 -8.00 -14.21 4.74
CA MET A 84 -6.91 -13.64 3.95
C MET A 84 -6.08 -12.62 4.73
N PHE A 85 -6.71 -11.84 5.62
CA PHE A 85 -6.11 -10.64 6.20
C PHE A 85 -5.97 -10.71 7.72
N ARG A 86 -6.87 -11.41 8.42
CA ARG A 86 -7.01 -11.35 9.88
C ARG A 86 -5.72 -11.63 10.66
N SER A 87 -4.86 -12.51 10.18
CA SER A 87 -3.58 -12.82 10.83
C SER A 87 -2.57 -11.69 10.64
N ALA A 88 -2.45 -11.17 9.41
CA ALA A 88 -1.60 -10.03 9.08
C ALA A 88 -2.08 -8.76 9.77
N PHE A 89 -3.40 -8.55 9.85
CA PHE A 89 -4.01 -7.40 10.52
C PHE A 89 -3.54 -7.25 11.98
N VAL A 90 -3.33 -8.35 12.69
CA VAL A 90 -2.87 -8.32 14.08
C VAL A 90 -1.37 -8.09 14.20
N ARG A 91 -0.55 -8.58 13.27
CA ARG A 91 0.91 -8.69 13.50
C ARG A 91 1.80 -8.07 12.44
N ARG A 92 1.26 -7.74 11.28
CA ARG A 92 2.03 -7.42 10.07
C ARG A 92 1.39 -6.24 9.35
N ARG A 93 1.43 -5.10 10.01
CA ARG A 93 1.01 -3.81 9.45
C ARG A 93 2.23 -3.12 8.85
N CYS A 94 2.04 -2.48 7.71
CA CYS A 94 3.07 -1.69 7.05
C CYS A 94 2.47 -0.41 6.51
N VAL A 95 3.33 0.51 6.10
CA VAL A 95 2.98 1.74 5.40
C VAL A 95 3.50 1.67 3.98
N ILE A 96 2.69 2.08 3.01
CA ILE A 96 3.04 2.08 1.60
C ILE A 96 3.18 3.56 1.18
N PRO A 97 4.41 4.09 1.05
CA PRO A 97 4.61 5.45 0.57
C PRO A 97 4.31 5.51 -0.94
N VAL A 98 3.53 6.49 -1.39
CA VAL A 98 3.25 6.76 -2.81
C VAL A 98 3.24 8.25 -3.12
N ASN A 99 3.57 8.63 -4.35
CA ASN A 99 3.34 10.01 -4.82
C ASN A 99 1.85 10.31 -5.08
N GLY A 100 1.07 9.26 -5.29
CA GLY A 100 -0.34 9.33 -5.63
C GLY A 100 -0.86 7.99 -6.13
N TYR A 101 -2.17 7.91 -6.36
CA TYR A 101 -2.85 6.74 -6.89
C TYR A 101 -3.88 7.17 -7.95
N TYR A 102 -4.12 6.31 -8.94
CA TYR A 102 -5.14 6.59 -9.95
C TYR A 102 -6.50 6.04 -9.52
N GLU A 103 -7.55 6.81 -9.81
CA GLU A 103 -8.93 6.35 -9.71
C GLU A 103 -9.76 6.74 -10.93
N TRP A 104 -10.82 5.99 -11.20
CA TRP A 104 -11.66 6.22 -12.39
C TRP A 104 -13.07 6.65 -11.98
N ALA A 105 -13.41 7.90 -12.28
CA ALA A 105 -14.80 8.36 -12.24
C ALA A 105 -15.60 7.65 -13.33
N VAL A 106 -16.78 7.13 -12.97
CA VAL A 106 -17.71 6.51 -13.92
C VAL A 106 -18.94 7.39 -14.09
N GLU A 107 -19.01 8.09 -15.21
CA GLU A 107 -20.14 8.97 -15.54
C GLU A 107 -20.79 8.48 -16.83
N ALA A 108 -22.09 8.14 -16.78
CA ALA A 108 -22.83 7.60 -17.93
C ALA A 108 -22.15 6.40 -18.65
N GLY A 109 -21.37 5.61 -17.91
CA GLY A 109 -20.63 4.46 -18.45
C GLY A 109 -19.25 4.79 -19.01
N GLU A 110 -18.87 6.07 -19.07
CA GLU A 110 -17.52 6.50 -19.45
C GLU A 110 -16.61 6.55 -18.23
N LYS A 111 -15.38 6.04 -18.38
CA LYS A 111 -14.34 6.06 -17.34
C LYS A 111 -13.37 7.22 -17.59
N THR A 112 -13.31 8.15 -16.65
CA THR A 112 -12.36 9.27 -16.65
C THR A 112 -11.32 9.05 -15.56
N PRO A 113 -10.03 8.90 -15.89
CA PRO A 113 -8.99 8.72 -14.89
C PRO A 113 -8.64 10.04 -14.19
N TRP A 114 -8.47 9.96 -12.89
CA TRP A 114 -7.98 11.00 -12.00
C TRP A 114 -6.71 10.52 -11.32
N LEU A 115 -5.74 11.41 -11.15
CA LEU A 115 -4.67 11.20 -10.20
C LEU A 115 -5.09 11.82 -8.87
N MET A 116 -5.06 11.01 -7.81
CA MET A 116 -5.22 11.41 -6.41
C MET A 116 -3.82 11.54 -5.81
N HIS A 117 -3.45 12.71 -5.29
CA HIS A 117 -2.09 12.98 -4.80
C HIS A 117 -2.10 13.87 -3.56
N GLY A 118 -0.99 13.92 -2.83
CA GLY A 118 -0.78 14.87 -1.74
C GLY A 118 0.24 15.95 -2.11
N ASP A 119 0.50 16.85 -1.17
CA ASP A 119 1.66 17.75 -1.21
C ASP A 119 2.93 16.96 -0.82
N GLY A 120 3.45 16.18 -1.77
CA GLY A 120 4.54 15.23 -1.57
C GLY A 120 4.05 13.79 -1.43
N TRP A 121 4.48 13.10 -0.38
CA TRP A 121 4.17 11.68 -0.18
C TRP A 121 2.82 11.48 0.51
N LEU A 122 2.04 10.54 -0.03
CA LEU A 122 0.94 9.90 0.69
C LEU A 122 1.43 8.61 1.32
N PHE A 123 0.97 8.35 2.54
CA PHE A 123 1.28 7.16 3.30
C PHE A 123 0.03 6.31 3.41
N LEU A 124 -0.01 5.15 2.75
CA LEU A 124 -1.19 4.31 2.76
C LEU A 124 -1.03 3.20 3.81
N ALA A 125 -2.05 3.01 4.65
CA ALA A 125 -2.07 1.90 5.58
C ALA A 125 -2.13 0.58 4.80
N GLY A 126 -1.19 -0.32 5.07
CA GLY A 126 -1.10 -1.62 4.43
C GLY A 126 -0.94 -2.75 5.44
N LEU A 127 -1.10 -3.98 4.94
CA LEU A 127 -0.68 -5.20 5.63
C LEU A 127 0.35 -5.92 4.78
N TYR A 128 1.24 -6.67 5.41
CA TYR A 128 2.19 -7.53 4.70
C TYR A 128 2.12 -8.99 5.18
N GLU A 129 2.60 -9.90 4.35
CA GLU A 129 2.73 -11.33 4.67
C GLU A 129 4.01 -11.90 4.08
N PHE A 130 4.47 -12.97 4.72
CA PHE A 130 5.57 -13.80 4.23
C PHE A 130 5.02 -15.18 3.84
N ALA A 131 5.38 -15.63 2.64
CA ALA A 131 5.09 -16.98 2.19
C ALA A 131 6.37 -17.66 1.69
N LYS A 132 6.56 -18.94 2.00
CA LYS A 132 7.78 -19.67 1.59
C LYS A 132 7.83 -19.79 0.07
N CYS A 133 8.96 -19.44 -0.54
CA CYS A 133 9.13 -19.51 -1.99
C CYS A 133 9.00 -20.94 -2.54
N GLU A 134 9.44 -21.94 -1.75
CA GLU A 134 9.30 -23.37 -2.06
C GLU A 134 7.86 -23.78 -2.39
N ALA A 135 6.87 -23.04 -1.86
CA ALA A 135 5.45 -23.31 -2.08
C ALA A 135 4.83 -22.52 -3.25
N LEU A 136 5.57 -21.62 -3.91
CA LEU A 136 5.01 -20.58 -4.78
C LEU A 136 5.57 -20.52 -6.21
N ASP A 137 6.52 -21.37 -6.57
CA ASP A 137 7.15 -21.38 -7.91
C ASP A 137 7.63 -19.98 -8.35
N VAL A 138 8.31 -19.28 -7.43
CA VAL A 138 8.88 -17.95 -7.64
C VAL A 138 10.41 -18.06 -7.59
N PRO A 139 11.15 -17.47 -8.55
CA PRO A 139 12.61 -17.54 -8.54
C PRO A 139 13.18 -16.71 -7.38
N GLU A 140 14.32 -17.15 -6.82
CA GLU A 140 15.03 -16.42 -5.76
C GLU A 140 15.51 -15.03 -6.21
N SER A 141 15.68 -14.82 -7.53
CA SER A 141 16.05 -13.53 -8.10
C SER A 141 14.88 -12.54 -8.22
N ASP A 142 13.66 -12.94 -7.89
CA ASP A 142 12.53 -12.04 -7.89
C ASP A 142 12.72 -10.97 -6.79
N PRO A 143 12.59 -9.67 -7.09
CA PRO A 143 12.83 -8.61 -6.11
C PRO A 143 11.84 -8.63 -4.95
N ARG A 144 10.74 -9.38 -5.05
CA ARG A 144 9.76 -9.58 -3.98
C ARG A 144 10.15 -10.73 -3.04
N VAL A 145 11.30 -11.37 -3.26
CA VAL A 145 11.82 -12.45 -2.43
C VAL A 145 12.95 -11.92 -1.56
N ALA A 146 12.83 -12.15 -0.24
CA ALA A 146 13.86 -11.84 0.75
C ALA A 146 14.11 -13.08 1.61
N ASP A 147 15.37 -13.55 1.65
CA ASP A 147 15.80 -14.64 2.52
C ASP A 147 14.95 -15.93 2.39
N GLY A 148 14.54 -16.27 1.16
CA GLY A 148 13.70 -17.44 0.85
C GLY A 148 12.19 -17.24 1.08
N TRP A 149 11.75 -16.03 1.42
CA TRP A 149 10.36 -15.65 1.62
C TRP A 149 9.88 -14.69 0.55
N TYR A 150 8.74 -14.99 -0.06
CA TYR A 150 8.00 -14.04 -0.87
C TYR A 150 7.28 -13.06 0.06
N VAL A 151 7.62 -11.78 -0.06
CA VAL A 151 7.00 -10.68 0.68
C VAL A 151 5.87 -10.10 -0.16
N SER A 152 4.69 -10.00 0.42
CA SER A 152 3.50 -9.47 -0.26
C SER A 152 2.81 -8.42 0.60
N THR A 153 2.06 -7.53 -0.04
CA THR A 153 1.35 -6.43 0.63
C THR A 153 -0.05 -6.21 0.08
N THR A 154 -0.90 -5.56 0.86
CA THR A 154 -2.24 -5.10 0.48
C THR A 154 -2.49 -3.72 1.05
N ILE A 155 -3.27 -2.91 0.34
CA ILE A 155 -3.65 -1.56 0.79
C ILE A 155 -5.00 -1.64 1.50
N LEU A 156 -5.10 -1.05 2.70
CA LEU A 156 -6.39 -0.87 3.34
C LEU A 156 -7.19 0.22 2.63
N THR A 157 -8.49 -0.04 2.50
CA THR A 157 -9.46 0.90 1.92
C THR A 157 -10.57 1.17 2.93
N MET A 158 -11.18 2.34 2.79
CA MET A 158 -12.36 2.78 3.53
C MET A 158 -13.38 3.40 2.56
N PRO A 159 -14.64 3.66 2.98
CA PRO A 159 -15.56 4.47 2.19
C PRO A 159 -14.91 5.82 1.88
N SER A 160 -15.09 6.31 0.66
CA SER A 160 -14.68 7.68 0.34
C SER A 160 -15.46 8.70 1.16
N HIS A 161 -14.83 9.83 1.40
CA HIS A 161 -15.43 10.99 2.05
C HIS A 161 -15.20 12.26 1.22
N GLY A 162 -15.99 13.30 1.47
CA GLY A 162 -15.77 14.65 0.94
C GLY A 162 -15.75 14.71 -0.59
N HIS A 163 -14.81 15.47 -1.15
CA HIS A 163 -14.70 15.67 -2.60
C HIS A 163 -14.28 14.42 -3.38
N LEU A 164 -13.75 13.39 -2.71
CA LEU A 164 -13.30 12.15 -3.36
C LEU A 164 -14.47 11.20 -3.71
N GLU A 165 -15.60 11.30 -3.00
CA GLU A 165 -16.81 10.51 -3.28
C GLU A 165 -17.31 10.70 -4.72
N SER A 166 -17.08 11.88 -5.29
CA SER A 166 -17.46 12.17 -6.68
C SER A 166 -16.65 11.39 -7.72
N VAL A 167 -15.54 10.75 -7.34
CA VAL A 167 -14.73 9.92 -8.24
C VAL A 167 -14.96 8.43 -8.00
N HIS A 168 -14.90 7.97 -6.75
CA HIS A 168 -15.09 6.55 -6.41
C HIS A 168 -15.68 6.42 -5.01
N ASP A 169 -16.44 5.34 -4.74
CA ASP A 169 -17.03 5.05 -3.43
C ASP A 169 -16.01 4.56 -2.38
N ARG A 170 -14.75 4.37 -2.77
CA ARG A 170 -13.67 3.85 -1.93
C ARG A 170 -12.43 4.71 -2.10
N MET A 171 -11.70 4.86 -1.00
CA MET A 171 -10.37 5.45 -0.99
C MET A 171 -9.42 4.61 -0.13
N PRO A 172 -8.10 4.68 -0.36
CA PRO A 172 -7.12 4.16 0.58
C PRO A 172 -7.24 4.82 1.96
N VAL A 173 -6.85 4.10 3.01
CA VAL A 173 -6.65 4.69 4.34
C VAL A 173 -5.34 5.45 4.32
N VAL A 174 -5.41 6.78 4.22
CA VAL A 174 -4.24 7.67 4.19
C VAL A 174 -3.86 8.05 5.62
N LEU A 175 -2.59 7.83 5.96
CA LEU A 175 -2.02 8.10 7.28
C LEU A 175 -1.40 9.50 7.33
N ASP A 176 -1.59 10.18 8.45
CA ASP A 176 -0.77 11.31 8.86
C ASP A 176 0.52 10.83 9.53
N ARG A 177 1.39 11.80 9.84
CA ARG A 177 2.69 11.47 10.43
C ARG A 177 2.55 10.70 11.74
N SER A 178 1.61 11.10 12.59
CA SER A 178 1.35 10.41 13.86
C SER A 178 0.67 9.04 13.67
N GLY A 179 -0.11 8.89 12.59
CA GLY A 179 -0.78 7.66 12.20
C GLY A 179 0.18 6.60 11.71
N ILE A 180 1.34 6.95 11.13
CA ILE A 180 2.36 6.00 10.71
C ILE A 180 2.88 5.19 11.90
N ASP A 181 3.35 5.87 12.95
CA ASP A 181 3.92 5.21 14.12
C ASP A 181 2.85 4.38 14.85
N ARG A 182 1.64 4.92 15.03
CA ARG A 182 0.51 4.18 15.63
C ARG A 182 0.10 2.97 14.81
N TRP A 183 0.10 3.07 13.48
CA TRP A 183 -0.27 1.96 12.61
C TRP A 183 0.76 0.82 12.67
N CYS A 184 2.05 1.16 12.73
CA CYS A 184 3.12 0.18 12.81
C CYS A 184 3.36 -0.38 14.23
N GLU A 185 2.83 0.27 15.27
CA GLU A 185 2.96 -0.17 16.67
C GLU A 185 2.56 -1.64 16.81
N PRO A 186 3.41 -2.54 17.35
CA PRO A 186 3.09 -3.95 17.47
C PRO A 186 1.85 -4.19 18.33
N THR A 187 1.01 -5.14 17.91
CA THR A 187 -0.16 -5.58 18.70
C THR A 187 -0.16 -7.08 18.88
N GLU A 188 -0.69 -7.55 20.00
CA GLU A 188 -0.76 -8.99 20.29
C GLU A 188 -2.14 -9.58 20.01
N THR A 189 -3.20 -8.77 20.18
CA THR A 189 -4.58 -9.23 20.05
C THR A 189 -5.33 -8.52 18.92
N LYS A 190 -6.42 -9.15 18.50
CA LYS A 190 -7.38 -8.55 17.55
C LYS A 190 -8.01 -7.27 18.11
N ALA A 191 -8.23 -7.20 19.43
CA ALA A 191 -8.84 -6.03 20.05
C ALA A 191 -7.91 -4.82 19.97
N ASP A 192 -6.61 -5.00 20.25
CA ASP A 192 -5.61 -3.94 20.16
C ASP A 192 -5.48 -3.43 18.72
N ALA A 193 -5.40 -4.35 17.75
CA ALA A 193 -5.33 -4.01 16.33
C ALA A 193 -6.57 -3.24 15.84
N LEU A 194 -7.77 -3.57 16.34
CA LEU A 194 -8.99 -2.81 16.07
C LEU A 194 -8.94 -1.41 16.69
N GLY A 195 -8.41 -1.27 17.91
CA GLY A 195 -8.21 0.04 18.54
C GLY A 195 -7.27 0.95 17.74
N VAL A 196 -6.17 0.39 17.21
CA VAL A 196 -5.27 1.10 16.30
C VAL A 196 -5.99 1.51 15.01
N LEU A 197 -6.72 0.58 14.37
CA LEU A 197 -7.49 0.86 13.16
C LEU A 197 -8.52 1.98 13.38
N ASP A 198 -9.31 1.92 14.45
CA ASP A 198 -10.30 2.94 14.80
C ASP A 198 -9.65 4.29 15.09
N SER A 199 -8.42 4.31 15.61
CA SER A 199 -7.67 5.55 15.77
C SER A 199 -7.26 6.15 14.43
N VAL A 200 -6.63 5.36 13.54
CA VAL A 200 -6.16 5.91 12.27
C VAL A 200 -7.30 6.29 11.33
N LEU A 201 -8.42 5.56 11.34
CA LEU A 201 -9.61 5.89 10.54
C LEU A 201 -10.25 7.22 10.95
N ARG A 202 -10.22 7.59 12.24
CA ARG A 202 -10.74 8.87 12.73
C ARG A 202 -9.87 10.05 12.33
N ASP A 203 -8.59 9.81 12.12
CA ASP A 203 -7.61 10.85 11.80
C ASP A 203 -7.36 11.00 10.30
N VAL A 204 -8.08 10.24 9.46
CA VAL A 204 -8.00 10.41 8.00
C VAL A 204 -8.52 11.79 7.63
N ASP A 205 -7.60 12.63 7.18
CA ASP A 205 -7.87 13.95 6.64
C ASP A 205 -7.94 13.88 5.11
N VAL A 206 -9.16 13.98 4.57
CA VAL A 206 -9.42 13.90 3.14
C VAL A 206 -8.86 15.10 2.37
N ASP A 207 -8.69 16.25 3.03
CA ASP A 207 -8.20 17.48 2.39
C ASP A 207 -6.71 17.39 2.05
N ARG A 208 -5.99 16.40 2.60
CA ARG A 208 -4.61 16.07 2.21
C ARG A 208 -4.51 15.37 0.85
N VAL A 209 -5.63 14.97 0.27
CA VAL A 209 -5.70 14.30 -1.04
C VAL A 209 -6.34 15.23 -2.04
N GLU A 210 -5.53 15.86 -2.87
CA GLU A 210 -5.96 16.61 -4.03
C GLU A 210 -6.17 15.70 -5.24
N ARG A 211 -6.85 16.22 -6.27
CA ARG A 211 -7.12 15.46 -7.50
C ARG A 211 -7.19 16.32 -8.75
N TYR A 212 -6.70 15.76 -9.85
CA TYR A 212 -6.88 16.31 -11.18
C TYR A 212 -7.03 15.19 -12.23
N ARG A 213 -7.64 15.51 -13.36
CA ARG A 213 -7.82 14.56 -14.47
C ARG A 213 -6.49 14.31 -15.16
N VAL A 214 -6.26 13.07 -15.58
CA VAL A 214 -5.07 12.67 -16.35
C VAL A 214 -5.46 12.03 -17.68
N SER A 215 -4.46 11.73 -18.52
CA SER A 215 -4.68 11.07 -19.80
C SER A 215 -5.27 9.66 -19.63
N LYS A 216 -6.20 9.28 -20.53
CA LYS A 216 -6.71 7.90 -20.66
C LYS A 216 -5.63 6.87 -20.94
N ALA A 217 -4.43 7.31 -21.38
CA ALA A 217 -3.28 6.45 -21.59
C ALA A 217 -2.90 5.62 -20.36
N VAL A 218 -3.16 6.11 -19.14
CA VAL A 218 -2.84 5.38 -17.89
C VAL A 218 -3.60 4.05 -17.76
N GLY A 219 -4.75 3.91 -18.42
CA GLY A 219 -5.52 2.67 -18.42
C GLY A 219 -4.81 1.48 -19.08
N ASN A 220 -3.77 1.74 -19.89
CA ASN A 220 -2.90 0.70 -20.42
C ASN A 220 -1.65 0.56 -19.55
N VAL A 221 -1.58 -0.52 -18.79
CA VAL A 221 -0.50 -0.83 -17.83
C VAL A 221 0.90 -0.95 -18.43
N ARG A 222 1.02 -0.98 -19.78
CA ARG A 222 2.30 -0.96 -20.48
C ARG A 222 2.89 0.45 -20.62
N ASN A 223 2.07 1.47 -20.45
CA ASN A 223 2.52 2.87 -20.43
C ASN A 223 3.04 3.18 -19.04
N ASP A 224 4.23 3.75 -18.94
CA ASP A 224 4.91 4.00 -17.66
C ASP A 224 5.80 5.26 -17.70
N GLY A 225 5.36 6.27 -18.45
CA GLY A 225 6.08 7.54 -18.59
C GLY A 225 5.57 8.63 -17.64
N PRO A 226 6.39 9.66 -17.34
CA PRO A 226 6.02 10.77 -16.47
C PRO A 226 4.78 11.54 -16.93
N GLU A 227 4.51 11.57 -18.24
CA GLU A 227 3.34 12.20 -18.85
C GLU A 227 2.00 11.63 -18.33
N LEU A 228 2.00 10.42 -17.75
CA LEU A 228 0.81 9.82 -17.15
C LEU A 228 0.34 10.53 -15.88
N MET A 229 1.25 11.27 -15.22
CA MET A 229 0.94 12.07 -14.05
C MET A 229 0.63 13.53 -14.39
N GLU A 230 0.69 13.93 -15.67
CA GLU A 230 0.38 15.31 -16.06
C GLU A 230 -1.13 15.56 -16.11
N ALA A 231 -1.53 16.73 -15.61
CA ALA A 231 -2.93 17.16 -15.68
C ALA A 231 -3.36 17.37 -17.14
N VAL A 232 -4.54 16.88 -17.49
CA VAL A 232 -5.18 17.23 -18.76
C VAL A 232 -6.11 18.42 -18.55
N GLU A 233 -6.00 19.42 -19.42
CA GLU A 233 -6.95 20.53 -19.44
C GLU A 233 -8.36 20.00 -19.76
N SER A 234 -9.33 20.50 -19.00
CA SER A 234 -10.76 20.14 -19.10
C SER A 234 -11.44 20.73 -20.32
#